data_AF-V4PXU4-F1
#
_entry.id   AF-V4PXU4-F1
#
_cell.length_a   1.000
_cell.length_b   1.000
_cell.length_c   1.000
_cell.angle_alpha   90.00
_cell.angle_beta   90.00
_cell.angle_gamma   90.00
#
_symmetry.space_group_name_H-M   'P 1'
#
loop_
_entity.id
_entity.type
_entity.pdbx_description
1 polymer ?
#
loop_
_entity_poly.entity_id
_entity_poly.type
_entity_poly.pdbx_seq_one_letter_code
_entity_poly.pdbx_strand_id
1 'polypeptide(L)'
;MLNRRLCLAGMTGASLSVMAGIARAADPLLVYADGLAPGWWIGGWTKNTPQFPLEDQKPVQLTMEGWNAFTFQTGTPVDTTAYKTLTIVVHGGDEGKQEFKLSAKLGDKVVSQEMNVKCQKGQWGRVDVPLSRMKIKGPIDTLFLQNKSPDKMAPFYVNFVLFQ
;
A
#
# COMPACT_ATOMS: atom_id res chain seq x y z
N MET A 1 84.81 6.18 -13.80
CA MET A 1 84.18 5.21 -14.72
C MET A 1 82.73 5.05 -14.30
N LEU A 2 81.79 5.71 -14.99
CA LEU A 2 80.88 5.15 -16.01
C LEU A 2 79.67 4.42 -15.35
N ASN A 3 78.53 5.05 -15.08
CA ASN A 3 77.41 5.49 -15.94
C ASN A 3 76.43 4.36 -16.39
N ARG A 4 75.10 4.66 -16.38
CA ARG A 4 73.92 4.00 -17.05
C ARG A 4 73.25 2.81 -16.32
N ARG A 5 71.92 2.58 -16.31
CA ARG A 5 70.68 3.09 -16.98
C ARG A 5 69.45 2.57 -16.16
N LEU A 6 68.43 3.40 -15.89
CA LEU A 6 67.07 3.42 -16.48
C LEU A 6 66.26 2.10 -16.48
N CYS A 7 65.08 2.08 -15.84
CA CYS A 7 63.78 1.84 -16.51
C CYS A 7 62.57 2.14 -15.61
N LEU A 8 61.64 2.92 -16.19
CA LEU A 8 60.33 3.34 -15.71
C LEU A 8 59.28 2.25 -16.05
N ALA A 9 58.32 1.99 -15.15
CA ALA A 9 56.93 1.62 -15.43
C ALA A 9 56.21 1.54 -14.06
N GLY A 10 55.16 2.27 -13.71
CA GLY A 10 54.11 2.87 -14.52
C GLY A 10 52.86 2.01 -14.45
N MET A 11 52.09 2.06 -13.35
CA MET A 11 50.68 1.69 -13.32
C MET A 11 49.94 2.50 -12.24
N THR A 12 49.36 3.61 -12.67
CA THR A 12 48.29 4.34 -11.98
C THR A 12 47.06 3.44 -11.85
N GLY A 13 46.83 2.89 -10.67
CA GLY A 13 45.57 2.24 -10.32
C GLY A 13 44.51 3.29 -9.99
N ALA A 14 43.71 3.69 -10.98
CA ALA A 14 42.51 4.48 -10.74
C ALA A 14 41.48 3.59 -10.03
N SER A 15 41.40 3.70 -8.71
CA SER A 15 40.38 3.02 -7.91
C SER A 15 39.07 3.81 -8.03
N LEU A 16 38.22 3.45 -9.01
CA LEU A 16 36.82 3.88 -9.00
C LEU A 16 36.12 3.22 -7.82
N SER A 17 36.03 3.95 -6.70
CA SER A 17 35.13 3.61 -5.60
C SER A 17 33.72 3.98 -6.04
N VAL A 18 32.98 3.02 -6.60
CA VAL A 18 31.54 3.16 -6.79
C VAL A 18 30.91 3.08 -5.41
N MET A 19 30.62 4.23 -4.79
CA MET A 19 29.70 4.29 -3.67
C MET A 19 28.29 3.99 -4.22
N ALA A 20 27.93 2.71 -4.25
CA ALA A 20 26.55 2.31 -4.36
C ALA A 20 25.87 2.73 -3.04
N GLY A 21 25.25 3.91 -3.04
CA GLY A 21 24.38 4.33 -1.95
C GLY A 21 23.26 3.30 -1.81
N ILE A 22 23.25 2.57 -0.70
CA ILE A 22 22.14 1.70 -0.34
C ILE A 22 20.99 2.64 0.01
N ALA A 23 20.04 2.82 -0.92
CA ALA A 23 18.81 3.54 -0.62
C ALA A 23 18.09 2.77 0.50
N ARG A 24 18.07 3.34 1.70
CA ARG A 24 17.29 2.81 2.83
C ARG A 24 15.82 2.90 2.42
N ALA A 25 15.11 1.77 2.45
CA ALA A 25 13.66 1.78 2.29
C ALA A 25 13.04 2.70 3.35
N ALA A 26 12.03 3.48 2.96
CA ALA A 26 11.28 4.28 3.90
C ALA A 26 10.66 3.38 4.97
N ASP A 27 10.55 3.88 6.21
CA ASP A 27 9.82 3.17 7.24
C ASP A 27 8.35 3.05 6.81
N PRO A 28 7.72 1.86 6.94
CA PRO A 28 6.38 1.69 6.43
C PRO A 28 5.37 2.67 7.05
N LEU A 29 4.52 3.23 6.22
CA LEU A 29 3.44 4.10 6.68
C LEU A 29 2.18 3.30 6.93
N LEU A 30 1.84 3.15 8.21
CA LEU A 30 0.62 2.48 8.64
C LEU A 30 -0.61 3.37 8.44
N VAL A 31 -1.69 2.77 7.91
CA VAL A 31 -3.04 3.35 7.82
C VAL A 31 -3.98 2.67 8.81
N TYR A 32 -3.95 1.34 8.83
CA TYR A 32 -4.83 0.54 9.68
C TYR A 32 -4.18 -0.82 9.99
N ALA A 33 -4.25 -1.25 11.26
CA ALA A 33 -4.00 -2.63 11.68
C ALA A 33 -5.05 -3.00 12.73
N ASP A 34 -4.70 -3.25 13.99
CA ASP A 34 -5.70 -3.48 15.05
C ASP A 34 -6.38 -2.19 15.55
N GLY A 35 -6.48 -1.20 14.68
CA GLY A 35 -6.92 0.17 14.91
C GLY A 35 -6.43 1.11 13.81
N LEU A 36 -7.05 2.29 13.73
CA LEU A 36 -6.60 3.35 12.84
C LEU A 36 -5.26 3.91 13.31
N ALA A 37 -4.35 4.16 12.36
CA ALA A 37 -3.15 4.94 12.64
C ALA A 37 -3.52 6.40 12.98
N PRO A 38 -2.71 7.10 13.80
CA PRO A 38 -2.96 8.52 14.12
C PRO A 38 -3.15 9.38 12.86
N GLY A 39 -4.14 10.26 12.88
CA GLY A 39 -4.46 11.15 11.76
C GLY A 39 -5.37 10.55 10.68
N TRP A 40 -5.62 9.24 10.72
CA TRP A 40 -6.55 8.56 9.81
C TRP A 40 -7.94 8.40 10.42
N TRP A 41 -8.98 8.44 9.58
CA TRP A 41 -10.34 8.05 9.93
C TRP A 41 -10.99 7.20 8.84
N ILE A 42 -12.06 6.51 9.24
CA ILE A 42 -12.92 5.77 8.34
C ILE A 42 -14.05 6.66 7.85
N GLY A 43 -14.34 6.61 6.55
CA GLY A 43 -15.48 7.30 5.94
C GLY A 43 -16.13 6.48 4.83
N GLY A 44 -16.98 7.15 4.05
CA GLY A 44 -17.73 6.53 2.96
C GLY A 44 -19.12 6.08 3.38
N TRP A 45 -19.76 5.28 2.53
CA TRP A 45 -21.19 4.90 2.65
C TRP A 45 -21.36 3.40 2.95
N THR A 46 -20.27 2.74 3.35
CA THR A 46 -20.25 1.31 3.70
C THR A 46 -20.53 1.11 5.19
N LYS A 47 -21.44 0.20 5.52
CA LYS A 47 -21.61 -0.28 6.91
C LYS A 47 -20.32 -0.95 7.34
N ASN A 48 -19.75 -0.48 8.45
CA ASN A 48 -18.48 -0.97 8.95
C ASN A 48 -18.48 -1.12 10.47
N THR A 49 -17.66 -2.05 10.96
CA THR A 49 -17.36 -2.25 12.37
C THR A 49 -15.84 -2.32 12.51
N PRO A 50 -15.15 -1.22 12.88
CA PRO A 50 -13.71 -1.25 13.09
C PRO A 50 -13.35 -2.07 14.33
N GLN A 51 -12.12 -2.58 14.35
CA GLN A 51 -11.57 -3.37 15.45
C GLN A 51 -12.42 -4.61 15.81
N PHE A 52 -13.08 -5.20 14.81
CA PHE A 52 -13.90 -6.38 14.99
C PHE A 52 -13.02 -7.56 15.44
N PRO A 53 -13.33 -8.25 16.55
CA PRO A 53 -12.52 -9.37 17.02
C PRO A 53 -12.68 -10.56 16.07
N LEU A 54 -11.61 -10.89 15.33
CA LEU A 54 -11.56 -12.04 14.43
C LEU A 54 -10.22 -12.74 14.60
N GLU A 55 -10.25 -13.95 15.17
CA GLU A 55 -9.05 -14.72 15.51
C GLU A 55 -8.13 -13.91 16.45
N ASP A 56 -6.85 -13.73 16.08
CA ASP A 56 -5.86 -12.94 16.81
C ASP A 56 -5.76 -11.48 16.31
N GLN A 57 -6.64 -11.07 15.39
CA GLN A 57 -6.62 -9.77 14.74
C GLN A 57 -7.87 -8.93 15.03
N LYS A 58 -7.76 -7.62 14.79
CA LYS A 58 -8.89 -6.67 14.92
C LYS A 58 -9.12 -5.88 13.62
N PRO A 59 -9.54 -6.55 12.52
CA PRO A 59 -9.85 -5.89 11.26
C PRO A 59 -11.02 -4.89 11.34
N VAL A 60 -11.24 -4.15 10.26
CA VAL A 60 -12.56 -3.57 9.97
C VAL A 60 -13.42 -4.64 9.30
N GLN A 61 -14.56 -4.98 9.89
CA GLN A 61 -15.61 -5.74 9.20
C GLN A 61 -16.40 -4.79 8.28
N LEU A 62 -16.60 -5.17 7.03
CA LEU A 62 -17.28 -4.38 6.01
C LEU A 62 -18.50 -5.13 5.46
N THR A 63 -19.60 -4.42 5.27
CA THR A 63 -20.77 -4.90 4.49
C THR A 63 -21.13 -3.83 3.47
N MET A 64 -20.84 -4.11 2.19
CA MET A 64 -21.00 -3.15 1.11
C MET A 64 -22.29 -3.44 0.33
N GLU A 65 -23.21 -2.49 0.28
CA GLU A 65 -24.28 -2.50 -0.70
C GLU A 65 -23.72 -2.24 -2.11
N GLY A 66 -24.56 -2.38 -3.13
CA GLY A 66 -24.19 -2.06 -4.51
C GLY A 66 -23.61 -0.65 -4.62
N TRP A 67 -22.52 -0.51 -5.37
CA TRP A 67 -21.85 0.77 -5.65
C TRP A 67 -21.23 1.52 -4.44
N ASN A 68 -21.38 1.00 -3.22
CA ASN A 68 -20.83 1.64 -2.02
C ASN A 68 -19.31 1.73 -2.06
N ALA A 69 -18.79 2.74 -1.36
CA ALA A 69 -17.37 2.90 -1.11
C ALA A 69 -17.11 3.01 0.39
N PHE A 70 -16.10 2.25 0.84
CA PHE A 70 -15.45 2.41 2.13
C PHE A 70 -14.15 3.19 1.91
N THR A 71 -13.77 4.06 2.85
CA THR A 71 -12.56 4.86 2.71
C THR A 71 -11.75 4.93 3.98
N PHE A 72 -10.42 4.97 3.82
CA PHE A 72 -9.51 5.53 4.81
C PHE A 72 -9.13 6.93 4.35
N GLN A 73 -9.29 7.92 5.23
CA GLN A 73 -9.05 9.33 4.93
C GLN A 73 -8.07 9.93 5.93
N THR A 74 -7.30 10.94 5.52
CA THR A 74 -6.41 11.74 6.36
C THR A 74 -6.55 13.22 6.04
N GLY A 75 -6.38 14.07 7.05
CA GLY A 75 -6.52 15.54 6.93
C GLY A 75 -5.22 16.19 6.50
N THR A 76 -4.11 15.48 6.64
CA THR A 76 -2.80 15.87 6.12
C THR A 76 -2.45 14.90 4.99
N PRO A 77 -2.38 15.38 3.74
CA PRO A 77 -2.02 14.53 2.62
C PRO A 77 -0.66 13.86 2.84
N VAL A 78 -0.63 12.58 2.55
CA VAL A 78 0.54 11.71 2.71
C VAL A 78 1.29 11.68 1.40
N ASP A 79 2.55 12.11 1.40
CA ASP A 79 3.44 11.87 0.27
C ASP A 79 3.81 10.37 0.19
N THR A 80 3.49 9.76 -0.94
CA THR A 80 3.72 8.33 -1.17
C THR A 80 4.97 8.03 -2.01
N THR A 81 5.72 9.06 -2.43
CA THR A 81 6.87 8.93 -3.34
C THR A 81 8.00 8.05 -2.82
N ALA A 82 8.11 7.90 -1.50
CA ALA A 82 9.13 7.07 -0.86
C ALA A 82 8.77 5.56 -0.80
N TYR A 83 7.52 5.19 -1.12
CA TYR A 83 7.02 3.82 -1.06
C TYR A 83 6.88 3.20 -2.45
N LYS A 84 6.85 1.87 -2.51
CA LYS A 84 6.70 1.12 -3.77
C LYS A 84 5.40 0.35 -3.84
N THR A 85 4.83 -0.02 -2.70
CA THR A 85 3.73 -0.95 -2.56
C THR A 85 2.71 -0.42 -1.57
N LEU A 86 1.43 -0.58 -1.90
CA LEU A 86 0.33 -0.55 -0.93
C LEU A 86 -0.02 -1.99 -0.58
N THR A 87 0.11 -2.34 0.69
CA THR A 87 -0.29 -3.64 1.23
C THR A 87 -1.64 -3.52 1.90
N ILE A 88 -2.50 -4.50 1.66
CA ILE A 88 -3.79 -4.69 2.32
C ILE A 88 -3.95 -6.18 2.62
N VAL A 89 -4.37 -6.52 3.82
CA VAL A 89 -4.76 -7.89 4.18
C VAL A 89 -6.29 -7.97 4.20
N VAL A 90 -6.85 -8.98 3.52
CA VAL A 90 -8.30 -9.18 3.40
C VAL A 90 -8.70 -10.55 3.90
N HIS A 91 -9.88 -10.69 4.49
CA HIS A 91 -10.50 -11.98 4.81
C HIS A 91 -11.91 -12.03 4.20
N GLY A 92 -12.22 -13.06 3.42
CA GLY A 92 -13.50 -13.12 2.69
C GLY A 92 -14.73 -13.50 3.52
N GLY A 93 -14.57 -13.70 4.83
CA GLY A 93 -15.65 -14.13 5.72
C GLY A 93 -16.23 -15.48 5.28
N ASP A 94 -17.49 -15.73 5.61
CA ASP A 94 -18.11 -17.03 5.44
C ASP A 94 -18.42 -17.38 3.97
N GLU A 95 -18.57 -16.38 3.11
CA GLU A 95 -18.98 -16.55 1.71
C GLU A 95 -17.79 -16.52 0.74
N GLY A 96 -16.81 -15.65 0.98
CA GLY A 96 -15.78 -15.30 0.00
C GLY A 96 -16.33 -14.66 -1.27
N LYS A 97 -15.47 -14.55 -2.31
CA LYS A 97 -15.78 -14.00 -3.65
C LYS A 97 -16.09 -12.50 -3.70
N GLN A 98 -16.02 -11.77 -2.59
CA GLN A 98 -16.14 -10.32 -2.62
C GLN A 98 -15.02 -9.73 -3.48
N GLU A 99 -15.39 -8.85 -4.40
CA GLU A 99 -14.45 -8.17 -5.30
C GLU A 99 -14.65 -6.67 -5.22
N PHE A 100 -13.67 -5.94 -4.69
CA PHE A 100 -13.72 -4.49 -4.63
C PHE A 100 -12.61 -3.86 -5.46
N LYS A 101 -12.86 -2.62 -5.89
CA LYS A 101 -11.86 -1.78 -6.53
C LYS A 101 -11.12 -0.96 -5.50
N LEU A 102 -9.81 -0.94 -5.62
CA LEU A 102 -8.89 -0.12 -4.85
C LEU A 102 -8.47 1.09 -5.68
N SER A 103 -8.61 2.29 -5.14
CA SER A 103 -8.14 3.54 -5.76
C SER A 103 -7.75 4.59 -4.71
N ALA A 104 -7.12 5.68 -5.13
CA ALA A 104 -6.69 6.78 -4.28
C ALA A 104 -6.94 8.16 -4.92
N LYS A 105 -7.14 9.18 -4.09
CA LYS A 105 -7.34 10.57 -4.52
C LYS A 105 -6.54 11.57 -3.68
N LEU A 106 -6.46 12.79 -4.19
CA LEU A 106 -6.03 13.99 -3.49
C LEU A 106 -7.11 15.07 -3.71
N GLY A 107 -7.77 15.50 -2.64
CA GLY A 107 -8.94 16.36 -2.68
C GLY A 107 -10.07 15.69 -3.47
N ASP A 108 -10.48 16.32 -4.57
CA ASP A 108 -11.48 15.78 -5.49
C ASP A 108 -10.88 15.08 -6.72
N LYS A 109 -9.54 15.09 -6.84
CA LYS A 109 -8.85 14.52 -7.99
C LYS A 109 -8.44 13.08 -7.71
N VAL A 110 -8.97 12.14 -8.48
CA VAL A 110 -8.45 10.77 -8.53
C VAL A 110 -7.01 10.82 -9.05
N VAL A 111 -6.06 10.29 -8.27
CA VAL A 111 -4.62 10.27 -8.61
C VAL A 111 -4.11 8.87 -8.88
N SER A 112 -4.99 7.86 -8.80
CA SER A 112 -4.64 6.48 -9.08
C SER A 112 -5.45 5.88 -10.24
N GLN A 113 -5.05 4.70 -10.68
CA GLN A 113 -5.90 3.77 -11.41
C GLN A 113 -6.59 2.82 -10.44
N GLU A 114 -7.75 2.31 -10.87
CA GLU A 114 -8.50 1.30 -10.12
C GLU A 114 -7.82 -0.08 -10.25
N MET A 115 -7.80 -0.81 -9.14
CA MET A 115 -7.28 -2.17 -9.06
C MET A 115 -8.31 -3.10 -8.45
N ASN A 116 -8.66 -4.20 -9.12
CA ASN A 116 -9.57 -5.18 -8.53
C ASN A 116 -8.86 -6.06 -7.50
N VAL A 117 -9.52 -6.30 -6.37
CA VAL A 117 -9.06 -7.17 -5.29
C VAL A 117 -10.16 -8.18 -4.99
N LYS A 118 -9.81 -9.47 -4.92
CA LYS A 118 -10.74 -10.58 -4.68
C LYS A 118 -10.46 -11.26 -3.34
N CYS A 119 -11.51 -11.55 -2.58
CA CYS A 119 -11.42 -12.19 -1.28
C CYS A 119 -11.68 -13.70 -1.36
N GLN A 120 -10.92 -14.48 -0.59
CA GLN A 120 -11.11 -15.93 -0.45
C GLN A 120 -11.94 -16.26 0.79
N LYS A 121 -12.82 -17.25 0.67
CA LYS A 121 -13.71 -17.69 1.75
C LYS A 121 -12.89 -18.19 2.95
N GLY A 122 -13.18 -17.66 4.14
CA GLY A 122 -12.64 -18.13 5.41
C GLY A 122 -11.10 -18.08 5.52
N GLN A 123 -10.44 -17.26 4.70
CA GLN A 123 -8.98 -17.20 4.63
C GLN A 123 -8.50 -15.75 4.56
N TRP A 124 -7.40 -15.49 5.27
CA TRP A 124 -6.63 -14.26 5.11
C TRP A 124 -5.83 -14.30 3.81
N GLY A 125 -5.90 -13.22 3.03
CA GLY A 125 -5.14 -13.01 1.82
C GLY A 125 -4.39 -11.69 1.90
N ARG A 126 -3.08 -11.73 1.68
CA ARG A 126 -2.25 -10.52 1.53
C ARG A 126 -2.28 -10.04 0.08
N VAL A 127 -2.56 -8.76 -0.11
CA VAL A 127 -2.63 -8.10 -1.41
C VAL A 127 -1.59 -6.99 -1.43
N ASP A 128 -0.53 -7.22 -2.20
CA ASP A 128 0.53 -6.24 -2.42
C ASP A 128 0.35 -5.61 -3.79
N VAL A 129 -0.01 -4.32 -3.81
CA VAL A 129 -0.26 -3.57 -5.04
C VAL A 129 0.88 -2.60 -5.30
N PRO A 130 1.66 -2.77 -6.39
CA PRO A 130 2.66 -1.79 -6.77
C PRO A 130 2.01 -0.42 -7.04
N LEU A 131 2.51 0.63 -6.39
CA LEU A 131 2.00 2.00 -6.57
C LEU A 131 2.14 2.48 -8.02
N SER A 132 3.17 2.00 -8.71
CA SER A 132 3.38 2.25 -10.14
C SER A 132 2.24 1.71 -11.01
N ARG A 133 1.68 0.54 -10.67
CA ARG A 133 0.51 -0.05 -11.34
C ARG A 133 -0.74 0.77 -11.09
N MET A 134 -0.88 1.30 -9.87
CA MET A 134 -1.93 2.24 -9.53
C MET A 134 -1.66 3.66 -10.06
N LYS A 135 -0.55 3.93 -10.73
CA LYS A 135 -0.14 5.28 -11.18
C LYS A 135 -0.10 6.34 -10.08
N ILE A 136 0.10 5.94 -8.83
CA ILE A 136 0.30 6.85 -7.71
C ILE A 136 1.75 7.35 -7.74
N LYS A 137 1.96 8.67 -7.76
CA LYS A 137 3.29 9.31 -7.86
C LYS A 137 3.45 10.55 -6.96
N GLY A 138 2.58 10.73 -5.97
CA GLY A 138 2.53 11.96 -5.19
C GLY A 138 1.59 11.84 -4.00
N PRO A 139 1.19 12.96 -3.40
CA PRO A 139 0.40 12.93 -2.19
C PRO A 139 -1.01 12.38 -2.43
N ILE A 140 -1.54 11.70 -1.42
CA ILE A 140 -2.92 11.25 -1.34
C ILE A 140 -3.54 11.67 -0.01
N ASP A 141 -4.86 11.80 0.04
CA ASP A 141 -5.58 11.99 1.30
C ASP A 141 -6.66 10.92 1.54
N THR A 142 -6.97 10.10 0.54
CA THR A 142 -8.01 9.09 0.65
C THR A 142 -7.63 7.83 -0.13
N LEU A 143 -7.82 6.68 0.52
CA LEU A 143 -7.87 5.36 -0.09
C LEU A 143 -9.32 4.88 -0.16
N PHE A 144 -9.73 4.35 -1.31
CA PHE A 144 -11.08 3.84 -1.57
C PHE A 144 -11.05 2.34 -1.77
N LEU A 145 -11.97 1.65 -1.12
CA LEU A 145 -12.40 0.30 -1.44
C LEU A 145 -13.84 0.42 -1.92
N GLN A 146 -14.11 0.11 -3.19
CA GLN A 146 -15.41 0.33 -3.81
C GLN A 146 -16.01 -0.96 -4.37
N ASN A 147 -17.27 -1.22 -4.04
CA ASN A 147 -18.08 -2.21 -4.74
C ASN A 147 -18.47 -1.65 -6.12
N LYS A 148 -18.21 -2.38 -7.21
CA LYS A 148 -18.51 -1.94 -8.58
C LYS A 148 -19.54 -2.83 -9.28
N SER A 149 -20.37 -3.50 -8.49
CA SER A 149 -21.59 -4.18 -8.94
C SER A 149 -22.81 -3.56 -8.26
N PRO A 150 -24.02 -3.76 -8.82
CA PRO A 150 -25.27 -3.44 -8.14
C PRO A 150 -25.55 -4.37 -6.96
N ASP A 151 -24.90 -5.55 -6.94
CA ASP A 151 -25.13 -6.56 -5.91
C ASP A 151 -24.44 -6.20 -4.60
N LYS A 152 -25.10 -6.56 -3.50
CA LYS A 152 -24.54 -6.50 -2.16
C LYS A 152 -23.45 -7.54 -1.96
N MET A 153 -22.39 -7.17 -1.25
CA MET A 153 -21.37 -8.09 -0.76
C MET A 153 -21.71 -8.61 0.63
N ALA A 154 -21.56 -9.92 0.81
CA ALA A 154 -21.54 -10.52 2.14
C ALA A 154 -20.39 -9.95 2.98
N PRO A 155 -20.47 -9.98 4.32
CA PRO A 155 -19.44 -9.43 5.19
C PRO A 155 -18.04 -9.97 4.87
N PHE A 156 -17.08 -9.06 4.81
CA PHE A 156 -15.65 -9.36 4.64
C PHE A 156 -14.83 -8.43 5.53
N TYR A 157 -13.54 -8.67 5.63
CA TYR A 157 -12.68 -7.97 6.59
C TYR A 157 -11.45 -7.40 5.91
N VAL A 158 -10.99 -6.24 6.40
CA VAL A 158 -9.77 -5.57 5.95
C VAL A 158 -8.89 -5.29 7.16
N ASN A 159 -7.62 -5.65 7.07
CA ASN A 159 -6.59 -5.37 8.07
C ASN A 159 -5.25 -5.00 7.42
N PHE A 160 -4.27 -4.58 8.23
CA PHE A 160 -2.88 -4.32 7.82
C PHE A 160 -2.74 -3.53 6.51
N VAL A 161 -3.32 -2.33 6.51
CA VAL A 161 -3.24 -1.37 5.41
C VAL A 161 -2.04 -0.47 5.63
N LEU A 162 -1.05 -0.52 4.74
CA LEU A 162 0.17 0.28 4.85
C LEU A 162 0.90 0.49 3.51
N PHE A 163 1.68 1.57 3.43
CA PHE A 163 2.61 1.81 2.33
C PHE A 163 4.03 1.39 2.71
N GLN A 164 4.77 0.77 1.78
CA GLN A 164 6.16 0.32 1.98
C GLN A 164 6.97 0.24 0.68
#